data_AF-A0A927WEA7-F1
#
_entry.id   AF-A0A927WEA7-F1
#
_cell.length_a   1.000
_cell.length_b   1.000
_cell.length_c   1.000
_cell.angle_alpha   90.00
_cell.angle_beta   90.00
_cell.angle_gamma   90.00
#
_symmetry.space_group_name_H-M   'P 1'
#
loop_
_entity.id
_entity.type
_entity.pdbx_description
1 polymer ?
#
loop_
_entity_poly.entity_id
_entity_poly.type
_entity_poly.pdbx_seq_one_letter_code
_entity_poly.pdbx_strand_id
1 'polypeptide(L)'
;MGKKLISLILGLSLTCTVSAPAFATELKVDKEAKKVQAIEKLEKLSDETVELKENDGQVFLSGELSNKKVPGESSATKFLQENKDIFGIDNAKEELKVVEVNKDDIGDTFVKFAQVIEGTEVDNSLINVHYDKNGVIVSVNGNLEENKEITTLG
;
A
#
# COMPACT_ATOMS: atom_id res chain seq x y z
N MET A 1 47.55 -58.95 -24.82
CA MET A 1 46.45 -58.63 -25.75
C MET A 1 45.17 -59.15 -25.11
N GLY A 2 44.12 -58.41 -24.79
CA GLY A 2 43.77 -57.01 -24.97
C GLY A 2 42.83 -56.55 -23.84
N LYS A 3 42.74 -55.22 -23.67
CA LYS A 3 41.93 -54.53 -22.67
C LYS A 3 40.47 -54.43 -23.18
N LYS A 4 39.48 -54.55 -22.29
CA LYS A 4 38.13 -54.03 -22.54
C LYS A 4 37.66 -53.24 -21.33
N LEU A 5 37.61 -51.92 -21.51
CA LEU A 5 37.01 -50.94 -20.61
C LEU A 5 35.50 -50.93 -20.87
N ILE A 6 34.69 -51.16 -19.84
CA ILE A 6 33.25 -50.94 -19.90
C ILE A 6 33.00 -49.53 -19.35
N SER A 7 32.57 -48.66 -20.26
CA SER A 7 32.24 -47.26 -20.03
C SER A 7 30.89 -47.15 -19.30
N LEU A 8 30.86 -46.43 -18.18
CA LEU A 8 29.65 -46.04 -17.47
C LEU A 8 29.39 -44.56 -17.76
N ILE A 9 28.48 -44.26 -18.69
CA ILE A 9 28.01 -42.90 -18.93
C ILE A 9 26.71 -42.72 -18.14
N LEU A 10 26.83 -42.11 -16.96
CA LEU A 10 25.68 -41.65 -16.19
C LEU A 10 25.31 -40.26 -16.71
N GLY A 11 24.36 -40.20 -17.65
CA GLY A 11 23.84 -38.95 -18.19
C GLY A 11 23.01 -38.22 -17.14
N LEU A 12 23.61 -37.23 -16.49
CA LEU A 12 22.89 -36.29 -15.63
C LEU A 12 22.35 -35.15 -16.51
N SER A 13 21.13 -35.30 -17.03
CA SER A 13 20.44 -34.21 -17.72
C SER A 13 19.97 -33.18 -16.69
N LEU A 14 20.74 -32.10 -16.53
CA LEU A 14 20.36 -30.96 -15.72
C LEU A 14 19.32 -30.13 -16.47
N THR A 15 18.03 -30.43 -16.29
CA THR A 15 16.95 -29.53 -16.73
C THR A 15 16.84 -28.40 -15.72
N CYS A 16 17.38 -27.22 -16.04
CA CYS A 16 17.14 -26.01 -15.25
C CYS A 16 15.67 -25.60 -15.40
N THR A 17 14.81 -26.04 -14.49
CA THR A 17 13.51 -25.41 -14.30
C THR A 17 13.75 -24.07 -13.64
N VAL A 18 13.46 -22.98 -14.34
CA VAL A 18 13.45 -21.63 -13.78
C VAL A 18 12.35 -21.52 -12.72
N SER A 19 12.67 -21.86 -11.46
CA SER A 19 11.83 -21.49 -10.34
C SER A 19 11.90 -19.98 -10.17
N ALA A 20 10.76 -19.30 -10.26
CA ALA A 20 10.65 -17.92 -9.79
C ALA A 20 11.23 -17.83 -8.36
N PRO A 21 11.93 -16.75 -8.01
CA PRO A 21 12.70 -16.70 -6.76
C PRO A 21 11.74 -16.70 -5.56
N ALA A 22 11.95 -17.63 -4.63
CA ALA A 22 11.21 -17.74 -3.37
C ALA A 22 11.10 -16.41 -2.60
N PHE A 23 12.07 -15.50 -2.80
CA PHE A 23 12.08 -14.14 -2.27
C PHE A 23 10.88 -13.27 -2.67
N ALA A 24 10.42 -13.35 -3.93
CA ALA A 24 9.27 -12.54 -4.36
C ALA A 24 7.98 -12.99 -3.67
N THR A 25 7.85 -14.29 -3.41
CA THR A 25 6.73 -14.86 -2.65
C THR A 25 6.82 -14.48 -1.17
N GLU A 26 7.99 -14.56 -0.56
CA GLU A 26 8.21 -14.20 0.84
C GLU A 26 7.95 -12.71 1.10
N LEU A 27 8.39 -11.82 0.20
CA LEU A 27 8.10 -10.38 0.28
C LEU A 27 6.61 -10.06 0.19
N LYS A 28 5.86 -10.77 -0.67
CA LYS A 28 4.41 -10.60 -0.76
C LYS A 28 3.73 -11.05 0.54
N VAL A 29 4.16 -12.18 1.11
CA VAL A 29 3.62 -12.68 2.38
C VAL A 29 3.89 -11.71 3.54
N ASP A 30 5.07 -11.09 3.60
CA ASP A 30 5.39 -10.08 4.63
C ASP A 30 4.53 -8.81 4.51
N LYS A 31 4.29 -8.32 3.28
CA LYS A 31 3.42 -7.16 3.05
C LYS A 31 1.98 -7.42 3.48
N GLU A 32 1.41 -8.56 3.08
CA GLU A 32 0.06 -8.94 3.48
C GLU A 32 -0.04 -9.10 5.01
N ALA A 33 0.96 -9.69 5.66
CA ALA A 33 0.98 -9.83 7.12
C ALA A 33 1.03 -8.46 7.84
N LYS A 34 1.79 -7.49 7.33
CA LYS A 34 1.85 -6.13 7.89
C LYS A 34 0.54 -5.38 7.71
N LYS A 35 -0.10 -5.51 6.54
CA LYS A 35 -1.41 -4.94 6.28
C LYS A 35 -2.47 -5.51 7.24
N VAL A 36 -2.52 -6.83 7.44
CA VAL A 36 -3.42 -7.46 8.41
C VAL A 36 -3.18 -6.93 9.83
N GLN A 37 -1.92 -6.81 10.26
CA GLN A 37 -1.59 -6.24 11.58
C GLN A 37 -2.03 -4.78 11.73
N ALA A 38 -1.92 -3.97 10.68
CA ALA A 38 -2.38 -2.59 10.68
C ALA A 38 -3.91 -2.50 10.83
N ILE A 39 -4.65 -3.35 10.12
CA ILE A 39 -6.12 -3.43 10.22
C ILE A 39 -6.54 -3.86 11.63
N GLU A 40 -5.95 -4.93 12.16
CA GLU A 40 -6.25 -5.39 13.53
C GLU A 40 -6.00 -4.29 14.58
N LYS A 41 -4.98 -3.45 14.38
CA LYS A 41 -4.68 -2.34 15.28
C LYS A 41 -5.78 -1.27 15.22
N LEU A 42 -6.35 -1.02 14.04
CA LEU A 42 -7.47 -0.09 13.86
C LEU A 42 -8.75 -0.65 14.49
N GLU A 43 -9.05 -1.93 14.29
CA GLU A 43 -10.21 -2.58 14.93
C GLU A 43 -10.12 -2.56 16.46
N LYS A 44 -8.93 -2.84 17.01
CA LYS A 44 -8.68 -2.75 18.46
C LYS A 44 -8.77 -1.32 19.01
N LEU A 45 -8.66 -0.29 18.17
CA LEU A 45 -8.72 1.10 18.61
C LEU A 45 -10.16 1.52 18.92
N SER A 46 -11.12 1.09 18.12
CA SER A 46 -12.54 1.46 18.24
C SER A 46 -13.43 0.36 18.82
N ASP A 47 -12.93 -0.87 18.93
CA ASP A 47 -13.74 -2.07 19.22
C ASP A 47 -14.83 -2.30 18.15
N GLU A 48 -14.57 -1.82 16.92
CA GLU A 48 -15.44 -1.94 15.75
C GLU A 48 -14.72 -2.62 14.58
N THR A 49 -15.49 -3.21 13.67
CA THR A 49 -14.96 -3.81 12.45
C THR A 49 -14.53 -2.73 11.47
N VAL A 50 -13.37 -2.94 10.85
CA VAL A 50 -12.85 -2.08 9.77
C VAL A 50 -13.06 -2.78 8.44
N GLU A 51 -13.70 -2.11 7.49
CA GLU A 51 -13.86 -2.61 6.13
C GLU A 51 -12.70 -2.15 5.25
N LEU A 52 -12.06 -3.09 4.56
CA LEU A 52 -11.08 -2.83 3.51
C LEU A 52 -11.56 -3.44 2.19
N LYS A 53 -11.62 -2.63 1.13
CA LYS A 53 -11.90 -3.05 -0.25
C LYS A 53 -10.76 -2.55 -1.13
N GLU A 54 -10.15 -3.44 -1.89
CA GLU A 54 -9.01 -3.13 -2.74
C GLU A 54 -9.15 -3.79 -4.11
N ASN A 55 -8.77 -3.07 -5.17
CA ASN A 55 -8.75 -3.56 -6.54
C ASN A 55 -7.81 -2.70 -7.41
N ASP A 56 -6.78 -3.29 -8.00
CA ASP A 56 -5.88 -2.62 -8.97
C ASP A 56 -5.48 -1.18 -8.57
N GLY A 57 -4.79 -1.04 -7.43
CA GLY A 57 -4.39 0.26 -6.87
C GLY A 57 -5.50 1.12 -6.27
N GLN A 58 -6.78 0.79 -6.47
CA GLN A 58 -7.91 1.40 -5.76
C GLN A 58 -8.01 0.82 -4.35
N VAL A 59 -8.17 1.72 -3.36
CA VAL A 59 -8.33 1.38 -1.96
C VAL A 59 -9.53 2.11 -1.37
N PHE A 60 -10.31 1.40 -0.55
CA PHE A 60 -11.35 1.96 0.28
C PHE A 60 -11.28 1.31 1.66
N LEU A 61 -10.88 2.10 2.65
CA LEU A 61 -10.81 1.74 4.06
C LEU A 61 -11.87 2.55 4.81
N SER A 62 -12.74 1.89 5.59
CA SER A 62 -13.79 2.59 6.36
C SER A 62 -14.05 1.95 7.73
N GLY A 63 -14.44 2.77 8.70
CA GLY A 63 -14.70 2.41 10.09
C GLY A 63 -14.32 3.58 11.00
N GLU A 64 -14.33 3.41 12.33
CA GLU A 64 -13.72 4.40 13.22
C GLU A 64 -12.19 4.21 13.25
N LEU A 65 -11.47 4.91 12.37
CA LEU A 65 -10.04 4.65 12.10
C LEU A 65 -9.09 5.40 13.03
N SER A 66 -9.59 6.33 13.85
CA SER A 66 -8.74 7.11 14.74
C SER A 66 -9.51 7.70 15.91
N ASN A 67 -8.84 7.85 17.05
CA ASN A 67 -9.26 8.81 18.06
C ASN A 67 -9.32 10.22 17.48
N LYS A 68 -10.19 11.08 18.03
CA LYS A 68 -10.33 12.50 17.64
C LYS A 68 -9.00 13.21 17.39
N LYS A 69 -8.89 13.83 16.22
CA LYS A 69 -7.76 14.66 15.77
C LYS A 69 -8.23 16.07 15.45
N VAL A 70 -7.28 16.98 15.24
CA VAL A 70 -7.53 18.22 14.49
C VAL A 70 -7.48 17.85 13.01
N PRO A 71 -8.58 17.98 12.24
CA PRO A 71 -8.59 17.68 10.82
C PRO A 71 -7.63 18.57 10.04
N GLY A 72 -6.95 17.99 9.05
CA GLY A 72 -6.04 18.71 8.17
C GLY A 72 -4.81 17.89 7.79
N GLU A 73 -3.99 18.49 6.92
CA GLU A 73 -2.79 17.89 6.33
C GLU A 73 -1.94 17.12 7.35
N SER A 74 -1.53 17.78 8.45
CA SER A 74 -0.57 17.17 9.38
C SER A 74 -1.09 15.87 10.02
N SER A 75 -2.37 15.81 10.40
CA SER A 75 -2.93 14.60 11.00
C SER A 75 -3.24 13.54 9.95
N ALA A 76 -3.59 13.95 8.72
CA ALA A 76 -3.86 13.05 7.60
C ALA A 76 -2.58 12.38 7.11
N THR A 77 -1.52 13.14 6.86
CA THR A 77 -0.19 12.61 6.50
C THR A 77 0.32 11.65 7.56
N LYS A 78 0.13 11.98 8.85
CA LYS A 78 0.51 11.09 9.95
C LYS A 78 -0.29 9.79 9.92
N PHE A 79 -1.60 9.85 9.73
CA PHE A 79 -2.44 8.65 9.63
C PHE A 79 -2.02 7.76 8.46
N LEU A 80 -1.81 8.34 7.27
CA LEU A 80 -1.35 7.60 6.09
C LEU A 80 0.03 6.97 6.32
N GLN A 81 0.96 7.69 6.96
CA GLN A 81 2.29 7.18 7.28
C GLN A 81 2.25 6.02 8.30
N GLU A 82 1.41 6.11 9.32
CA GLU A 82 1.27 5.08 10.37
C GLU A 82 0.63 3.79 9.84
N ASN A 83 -0.17 3.89 8.77
CA ASN A 83 -0.89 2.78 8.14
C ASN A 83 -0.45 2.55 6.69
N LYS A 84 0.79 2.92 6.38
CA LYS A 84 1.32 2.96 5.01
C LYS A 84 1.24 1.64 4.25
N ASP A 85 1.34 0.52 4.98
CA ASP A 85 1.28 -0.83 4.42
C ASP A 85 -0.12 -1.15 3.87
N ILE A 86 -1.17 -0.48 4.37
CA ILE A 86 -2.53 -0.59 3.81
C ILE A 86 -2.59 0.08 2.44
N PHE A 87 -1.92 1.21 2.28
CA PHE A 87 -2.02 2.06 1.08
C PHE A 87 -0.90 1.85 0.06
N GLY A 88 0.04 0.94 0.31
CA GLY A 88 1.16 0.66 -0.60
C GLY A 88 2.21 1.77 -0.70
N ILE A 89 2.23 2.73 0.23
CA ILE A 89 3.20 3.83 0.26
C ILE A 89 4.39 3.51 1.18
N ASP A 90 5.57 4.09 0.95
CA ASP A 90 6.73 3.91 1.84
C ASP A 90 6.91 5.11 2.77
N ASN A 91 6.77 6.32 2.23
CA ASN A 91 6.89 7.59 2.92
C ASN A 91 5.82 8.59 2.46
N ALA A 92 4.82 8.83 3.31
CA ALA A 92 3.69 9.72 2.99
C ALA A 92 4.10 11.19 2.80
N LYS A 93 5.28 11.63 3.27
CA LYS A 93 5.75 13.01 3.07
C LYS A 93 6.46 13.21 1.73
N GLU A 94 7.02 12.14 1.17
CA GLU A 94 7.77 12.16 -0.08
C GLU A 94 6.87 11.75 -1.25
N GLU A 95 5.97 10.79 -1.03
CA GLU A 95 5.11 10.21 -2.06
C GLU A 95 3.73 10.85 -2.15
N LEU A 96 3.36 11.76 -1.24
CA LEU A 96 2.05 12.40 -1.25
C LEU A 96 2.18 13.91 -1.05
N LYS A 97 1.47 14.66 -1.88
CA LYS A 97 1.38 16.12 -1.80
C LYS A 97 -0.07 16.52 -1.59
N VAL A 98 -0.35 17.35 -0.58
CA VAL A 98 -1.70 17.89 -0.39
C VAL A 98 -2.09 18.75 -1.58
N VAL A 99 -3.26 18.45 -2.15
CA VAL A 99 -3.88 19.25 -3.20
C VAL A 99 -5.05 20.08 -2.68
N GLU A 100 -5.76 19.58 -1.66
CA GLU A 100 -6.96 20.23 -1.16
C GLU A 100 -7.24 19.85 0.30
N VAL A 101 -7.64 20.84 1.10
CA VAL A 101 -8.26 20.65 2.41
C VAL A 101 -9.61 21.34 2.36
N ASN A 102 -10.69 20.57 2.42
CA ASN A 102 -12.04 21.07 2.30
C ASN A 102 -12.86 20.68 3.54
N LYS A 103 -13.54 21.63 4.16
CA LYS A 103 -14.57 21.37 5.16
C LYS A 103 -15.93 21.64 4.55
N ASP A 104 -16.86 20.70 4.67
CA ASP A 104 -18.21 20.86 4.15
C ASP A 104 -19.16 21.55 5.15
N ASP A 105 -20.39 21.79 4.70
CA ASP A 105 -21.41 22.52 5.47
C ASP A 105 -21.94 21.73 6.68
N ILE A 106 -21.79 20.40 6.70
CA ILE A 106 -22.21 19.55 7.82
C ILE A 106 -21.08 19.29 8.84
N GLY A 107 -19.88 19.79 8.54
CA GLY A 107 -18.74 19.86 9.44
C GLY A 107 -17.67 18.80 9.20
N ASP A 108 -17.88 17.91 8.23
CA ASP A 108 -16.89 16.91 7.83
C ASP A 108 -15.71 17.60 7.14
N THR A 109 -14.57 16.94 7.10
CA THR A 109 -13.36 17.49 6.47
C THR A 109 -12.69 16.43 5.60
N PHE A 110 -12.30 16.83 4.40
CA PHE A 110 -11.61 16.01 3.42
C PHE A 110 -10.23 16.58 3.16
N VAL A 111 -9.21 15.73 3.25
CA VAL A 111 -7.84 16.07 2.88
C VAL A 111 -7.44 15.21 1.70
N LYS A 112 -7.32 15.83 0.54
CA LYS A 112 -6.95 15.18 -0.72
C LYS A 112 -5.46 15.34 -0.97
N PHE A 113 -4.83 14.26 -1.37
CA PHE A 113 -3.43 14.19 -1.75
C PHE A 113 -3.29 13.69 -3.19
N ALA A 114 -2.33 14.23 -3.92
CA ALA A 114 -1.81 13.66 -5.16
C ALA A 114 -0.57 12.80 -4.87
N GLN A 115 -0.45 11.68 -5.57
CA GLN A 115 0.74 10.86 -5.54
C GLN A 115 1.91 11.58 -6.21
N VAL A 116 3.09 11.41 -5.64
CA VAL A 116 4.37 11.89 -6.17
C VAL A 116 5.29 10.71 -6.34
N ILE A 117 5.81 10.50 -7.54
CA ILE A 117 6.82 9.48 -7.86
C ILE A 117 8.05 10.21 -8.41
N GLU A 118 9.20 9.99 -7.78
CA GLU A 118 10.47 10.64 -8.15
C GLU A 118 10.37 12.18 -8.26
N GLY A 119 9.55 12.80 -7.40
CA GLY A 119 9.31 14.25 -7.40
C GLY A 119 8.32 14.75 -8.46
N THR A 120 7.71 13.85 -9.24
CA THR A 120 6.70 14.17 -10.25
C THR A 120 5.31 13.78 -9.75
N GLU A 121 4.36 14.71 -9.81
CA GLU A 121 2.95 14.41 -9.52
C GLU A 121 2.39 13.46 -10.58
N VAL A 122 1.69 12.43 -10.13
CA VAL A 122 1.07 11.44 -11.01
C VAL A 122 -0.38 11.82 -11.26
N ASP A 123 -0.73 12.00 -12.53
CA ASP A 123 -2.08 12.41 -12.93
C ASP A 123 -3.13 11.37 -12.51
N ASN A 124 -4.23 11.86 -11.92
CA ASN A 124 -5.37 11.06 -11.45
C ASN A 124 -5.08 10.05 -10.32
N SER A 125 -3.83 9.98 -9.83
CA SER A 125 -3.48 9.15 -8.67
C SER A 125 -3.65 9.95 -7.38
N LEU A 126 -4.82 9.78 -6.77
CA LEU A 126 -5.27 10.58 -5.62
C LEU A 126 -5.65 9.69 -4.44
N ILE A 127 -5.39 10.16 -3.23
CA ILE A 127 -5.90 9.57 -1.99
C ILE A 127 -6.55 10.64 -1.12
N ASN A 128 -7.68 10.33 -0.53
CA ASN A 128 -8.51 11.24 0.25
C ASN A 128 -8.74 10.70 1.65
N VAL A 129 -8.45 11.51 2.66
CA VAL A 129 -8.72 11.22 4.07
C VAL A 129 -9.96 11.98 4.51
N HIS A 130 -10.98 11.26 4.95
CA HIS A 130 -12.24 11.82 5.41
C HIS A 130 -12.32 11.79 6.93
N TYR A 131 -12.50 12.97 7.50
CA TYR A 131 -12.81 13.21 8.90
C TYR A 131 -14.30 13.50 9.06
N ASP A 132 -14.93 12.90 10.05
CA ASP A 132 -16.25 13.32 10.49
C ASP A 132 -16.19 14.71 11.18
N LYS A 133 -17.36 15.29 11.44
CA LYS A 133 -17.52 16.54 12.21
C LYS A 133 -16.86 16.55 13.60
N ASN A 134 -16.58 15.39 14.19
CA ASN A 134 -15.93 15.28 15.50
C ASN A 134 -14.40 15.27 15.39
N GLY A 135 -13.87 15.14 14.17
CA GLY A 135 -12.45 15.05 13.86
C GLY A 135 -11.90 13.63 13.92
N VAL A 136 -12.77 12.62 13.82
CA VAL A 136 -12.41 11.21 13.71
C VAL A 136 -12.25 10.86 12.23
N ILE A 137 -11.15 10.22 11.86
CA ILE A 137 -10.98 9.67 10.50
C ILE A 137 -11.93 8.49 10.35
N VAL A 138 -12.88 8.60 9.42
CA VAL A 138 -13.93 7.58 9.20
C VAL A 138 -13.79 6.83 7.88
N SER A 139 -13.04 7.40 6.93
CA SER A 139 -12.64 6.67 5.74
C SER A 139 -11.36 7.20 5.11
N VAL A 140 -10.67 6.32 4.39
CA VAL A 140 -9.63 6.69 3.43
C VAL A 140 -9.92 5.98 2.12
N ASN A 141 -9.95 6.74 1.03
CA ASN A 141 -10.22 6.20 -0.29
C ASN A 141 -9.34 6.83 -1.35
N GLY A 142 -9.00 6.07 -2.39
CA GLY A 142 -8.14 6.59 -3.45
C GLY A 142 -7.77 5.56 -4.47
N ASN A 143 -6.96 6.00 -5.43
CA ASN A 143 -6.27 5.18 -6.40
C ASN A 143 -4.82 5.66 -6.48
N LEU A 144 -3.87 4.76 -6.21
CA LEU A 144 -2.44 5.04 -6.28
C LEU A 144 -1.79 4.06 -7.25
N GLU A 145 -0.82 4.54 -8.02
CA GLU A 145 0.01 3.68 -8.85
C GLU A 145 0.87 2.78 -7.97
N GLU A 146 0.77 1.47 -8.20
CA GLU A 146 1.62 0.47 -7.53
C GLU A 146 3.06 0.53 -8.05
N ASN A 147 3.23 0.91 -9.32
CA ASN A 147 4.54 1.03 -9.94
C ASN A 147 5.17 2.38 -9.59
N LYS A 148 6.21 2.34 -8.76
CA LYS A 148 6.94 3.52 -8.28
C LYS A 148 8.09 3.93 -9.21
N GLU A 149 8.18 3.34 -10.40
CA GLU A 149 9.16 3.72 -11.41
C GLU A 149 8.45 4.42 -12.59
N ILE A 150 9.01 5.55 -13.03
CA ILE A 150 8.55 6.24 -14.23
C ILE A 150 8.97 5.41 -15.45
N THR A 151 8.02 4.66 -16.02
CA THR A 151 8.29 3.79 -17.17
C THR A 151 8.12 4.49 -18.52
N THR A 152 7.44 5.63 -18.57
CA THR A 152 7.30 6.45 -19.79
C THR A 152 7.08 7.91 -19.40
N LEU A 153 7.83 8.82 -20.02
CA LEU A 153 7.54 10.25 -20.03
C LEU A 153 6.88 10.56 -21.37
N GLY A 154 5.70 11.19 -21.33
CA GLY A 154 4.95 11.60 -22.52
C GLY A 154 5.69 12.61 -23.38
#